data_AF-A0A5J4RPS5-F1
#
_entry.id   AF-A0A5J4RPS5-F1
#
_cell.length_a   1.000
_cell.length_b   1.000
_cell.length_c   1.000
_cell.angle_alpha   90.00
_cell.angle_beta   90.00
_cell.angle_gamma   90.00
#
_symmetry.space_group_name_H-M   'P 1'
#
loop_
_entity.id
_entity.type
_entity.pdbx_description
1 polymer ?
#
loop_
_entity_poly.entity_id
_entity_poly.type
_entity_poly.pdbx_seq_one_letter_code
_entity_poly.pdbx_strand_id
1 'polypeptide(L)'
;MKLPSILFFLLIACDSTMQSYEILGHLLNEQYYGEYVYLVPFKKDARKNIDSTLIKNGLFIFKGKIKEPEMYIIRMRSDLPMQELLIVKEADENSRNMYREQLRELFQKRNEYNQDFATLHANTIIGDFVKQIME
;
A
#
# COMPACT_ATOMS: atom_id res chain seq x y z
N MET A 1 -17.32 -60.41 7.35
CA MET A 1 -17.18 -59.49 8.50
C MET A 1 -17.06 -58.06 7.99
N LYS A 2 -17.63 -57.12 8.72
CA LYS A 2 -17.94 -55.73 8.35
C LYS A 2 -16.66 -54.90 8.11
N LEU A 3 -16.67 -54.01 7.10
CA LEU A 3 -15.74 -52.87 6.99
C LEU A 3 -16.04 -51.84 8.08
N PRO A 4 -15.05 -51.00 8.44
CA PRO A 4 -15.19 -49.57 8.10
C PRO A 4 -13.86 -49.03 7.50
N SER A 5 -13.88 -48.33 6.37
CA SER A 5 -14.42 -46.99 6.13
C SER A 5 -13.68 -45.89 6.91
N ILE A 6 -12.84 -45.18 6.15
CA ILE A 6 -12.49 -43.74 6.25
C ILE A 6 -11.71 -43.30 7.51
N LEU A 7 -10.45 -42.93 7.30
CA LEU A 7 -9.88 -41.77 8.00
C LEU A 7 -8.82 -41.08 7.14
N PHE A 8 -9.28 -40.40 6.10
CA PHE A 8 -8.48 -39.43 5.35
C PHE A 8 -8.56 -38.09 6.10
N PHE A 9 -7.73 -37.91 7.12
CA PHE A 9 -7.52 -36.59 7.73
C PHE A 9 -6.56 -35.80 6.82
N LEU A 10 -7.13 -35.19 5.77
CA LEU A 10 -6.54 -34.02 5.15
C LEU A 10 -6.61 -32.88 6.17
N LEU A 11 -5.54 -32.69 6.94
CA LEU A 11 -5.30 -31.46 7.67
C LEU A 11 -4.97 -30.38 6.62
N ILE A 12 -6.00 -29.80 6.02
CA ILE A 12 -5.86 -28.51 5.35
C ILE A 12 -5.70 -27.51 6.49
N ALA A 13 -4.46 -27.24 6.87
CA ALA A 13 -4.12 -26.08 7.68
C ALA A 13 -4.48 -24.85 6.84
N CYS A 14 -5.72 -24.40 6.95
CA CYS A 14 -6.14 -23.11 6.44
C CYS A 14 -5.41 -22.08 7.32
N ASP A 15 -4.43 -21.39 6.74
CA ASP A 15 -3.68 -20.32 7.39
C ASP A 15 -4.62 -19.12 7.60
N SER A 16 -5.48 -19.23 8.61
CA SER A 16 -6.59 -18.31 8.92
C SER A 16 -6.13 -16.95 9.44
N THR A 17 -4.83 -16.71 9.50
CA THR A 17 -4.22 -15.47 9.99
C THR A 17 -3.95 -14.46 8.87
N MET A 18 -4.10 -14.86 7.61
CA MET A 18 -3.74 -14.01 6.46
C MET A 18 -4.92 -13.16 6.00
N GLN A 19 -4.88 -11.86 6.29
CA GLN A 19 -5.92 -10.91 5.92
C GLN A 19 -5.71 -10.37 4.52
N SER A 20 -6.79 -10.17 3.76
CA SER A 20 -6.72 -9.51 2.46
C SER A 20 -6.86 -7.99 2.60
N TYR A 21 -6.17 -7.24 1.76
CA TYR A 21 -6.36 -5.79 1.65
C TYR A 21 -6.68 -5.40 0.21
N GLU A 22 -7.36 -4.26 0.07
CA GLU A 22 -7.60 -3.57 -1.19
C GLU A 22 -7.35 -2.07 -0.98
N ILE A 23 -6.53 -1.47 -1.85
CA ILE A 23 -6.27 -0.03 -1.86
C ILE A 23 -6.78 0.50 -3.19
N LEU A 24 -7.84 1.30 -3.13
CA LEU A 24 -8.40 2.02 -4.27
C LEU A 24 -7.86 3.45 -4.27
N GLY A 25 -7.28 3.86 -5.37
CA GLY A 25 -6.93 5.26 -5.61
C GLY A 25 -7.57 5.81 -6.87
N HIS A 26 -7.84 7.10 -6.84
CA HIS A 26 -8.43 7.84 -7.95
C HIS A 26 -7.63 9.11 -8.20
N LEU A 27 -7.27 9.35 -9.46
CA LEU A 27 -6.56 10.52 -9.95
C LEU A 27 -7.50 11.28 -10.89
N LEU A 28 -7.73 12.56 -10.60
CA LEU A 28 -8.61 13.43 -11.38
C LEU A 28 -7.97 13.90 -12.69
N ASN A 29 -6.67 13.71 -12.88
CA ASN A 29 -5.93 14.21 -14.04
C ASN A 29 -5.67 13.07 -15.03
N GLU A 30 -6.12 13.28 -16.27
CA GLU A 30 -6.01 12.31 -17.36
C GLU A 30 -4.57 12.08 -17.83
N GLN A 31 -3.64 12.97 -17.49
CA GLN A 31 -2.22 12.85 -17.88
C GLN A 31 -1.54 11.59 -17.33
N TYR A 32 -2.11 10.95 -16.31
CA TYR A 32 -1.57 9.73 -15.70
C TYR A 32 -2.19 8.45 -16.27
N TYR A 33 -3.13 8.54 -17.21
CA TYR A 33 -3.82 7.36 -17.72
C TYR A 33 -2.86 6.53 -18.56
N GLY A 34 -2.78 5.23 -18.28
CA GLY A 34 -1.79 4.35 -18.90
C GLY A 34 -0.42 4.36 -18.22
N GLU A 35 -0.22 5.18 -17.19
CA GLU A 35 0.98 5.13 -16.34
C GLU A 35 0.86 4.06 -15.24
N TYR A 36 2.00 3.63 -14.70
CA TYR A 36 2.06 2.65 -13.61
C TYR A 36 2.32 3.32 -12.27
N VAL A 37 1.51 2.97 -11.27
CA VAL A 37 1.76 3.32 -9.88
C VAL A 37 2.33 2.12 -9.13
N TYR A 38 3.25 2.36 -8.21
CA TYR A 38 4.01 1.35 -7.49
C TYR A 38 3.70 1.39 -6.00
N LEU A 39 3.52 0.23 -5.37
CA LEU A 39 3.41 0.08 -3.94
C LEU A 39 4.73 -0.49 -3.40
N VAL A 40 5.47 0.33 -2.67
CA VAL A 40 6.85 0.06 -2.26
C VAL A 40 6.93 -0.06 -0.75
N PRO A 41 7.48 -1.15 -0.20
CA PRO A 41 7.58 -1.28 1.25
C PRO A 41 8.54 -0.24 1.83
N PHE A 42 8.18 0.34 2.98
CA PHE A 42 8.96 1.40 3.64
C PHE A 42 10.33 0.90 4.16
N LYS A 43 10.45 -0.41 4.45
CA LYS A 43 11.70 -1.00 4.98
C LYS A 43 12.81 -0.98 3.92
N LYS A 44 14.00 -0.51 4.31
CA LYS A 44 15.16 -0.21 3.44
C LYS A 44 15.68 -1.40 2.60
N ASP A 45 15.46 -2.65 3.05
CA ASP A 45 15.90 -3.87 2.36
C ASP A 45 14.82 -4.51 1.45
N ALA A 46 13.64 -3.90 1.34
CA ALA A 46 12.47 -4.53 0.74
C ALA A 46 12.31 -4.31 -0.78
N ARG A 47 13.41 -4.06 -1.51
CA ARG A 47 13.41 -3.94 -2.98
C ARG A 47 12.87 -5.17 -3.70
N LYS A 48 12.71 -6.30 -3.01
CA LYS A 48 12.20 -7.57 -3.56
C LYS A 48 10.66 -7.62 -3.68
N ASN A 49 9.92 -6.73 -3.02
CA ASN A 49 8.44 -6.79 -2.94
C ASN A 49 7.79 -5.49 -3.42
N ILE A 50 8.23 -4.95 -4.56
CA ILE A 50 7.56 -3.82 -5.22
C ILE A 50 6.39 -4.37 -6.03
N ASP A 51 5.18 -3.93 -5.71
CA ASP A 51 3.98 -4.19 -6.51
C ASP A 51 3.71 -2.99 -7.43
N SER A 52 3.01 -3.19 -8.54
CA SER A 52 2.67 -2.15 -9.50
C SER A 52 1.33 -2.42 -10.16
N THR A 53 0.58 -1.37 -10.46
CA THR A 53 -0.70 -1.47 -11.17
C THR A 53 -0.85 -0.32 -12.17
N LEU A 54 -1.60 -0.57 -13.24
CA LEU A 54 -1.85 0.41 -14.29
C LEU A 54 -2.99 1.33 -13.88
N ILE A 55 -2.82 2.63 -14.12
CA ILE A 55 -3.89 3.62 -13.97
C ILE A 55 -4.81 3.52 -15.19
N LYS A 56 -6.06 3.11 -14.98
CA LYS A 56 -7.10 2.99 -16.01
C LYS A 56 -8.24 3.94 -15.71
N ASN A 57 -8.50 4.90 -16.59
CA ASN A 57 -9.54 5.92 -16.40
C ASN A 57 -9.43 6.60 -15.03
N GLY A 58 -8.20 6.95 -14.63
CA GLY A 58 -7.89 7.59 -13.35
C GLY A 58 -7.89 6.67 -12.15
N LEU A 59 -8.29 5.41 -12.30
CA LEU A 59 -8.37 4.46 -11.20
C LEU A 59 -7.17 3.53 -11.16
N PHE A 60 -6.68 3.28 -9.96
CA PHE A 60 -5.71 2.22 -9.71
C PHE A 60 -6.12 1.39 -8.49
N ILE A 61 -5.79 0.11 -8.52
CA ILE A 61 -6.16 -0.83 -7.46
C ILE A 61 -4.97 -1.72 -7.12
N PHE A 62 -4.59 -1.74 -5.84
CA PHE A 62 -3.70 -2.76 -5.28
C PHE A 62 -4.51 -3.76 -4.47
N LYS A 63 -4.21 -5.05 -4.63
CA LYS A 63 -4.80 -6.12 -3.82
C LYS A 63 -3.71 -7.04 -3.35
N GLY A 64 -3.85 -7.57 -2.14
CA GLY A 64 -2.91 -8.56 -1.64
C GLY A 64 -3.36 -9.14 -0.32
N LYS A 65 -2.44 -9.86 0.33
CA LYS A 65 -2.65 -10.37 1.67
C LYS A 65 -1.53 -9.94 2.60
N ILE A 66 -1.85 -9.84 3.87
CA ILE A 66 -0.97 -9.37 4.93
C ILE A 66 -1.12 -10.26 6.16
N LYS A 67 0.01 -10.55 6.82
CA LYS A 67 0.07 -11.35 8.04
C LYS A 67 0.40 -10.52 9.29
N GLU A 68 1.18 -9.45 9.11
CA GLU A 68 1.61 -8.54 10.18
C GLU A 68 1.50 -7.11 9.67
N PRO A 69 1.33 -6.10 10.55
CA PRO A 69 1.27 -4.71 10.11
C PRO A 69 2.50 -4.28 9.30
N GLU A 70 2.26 -3.68 8.14
CA GLU A 70 3.31 -3.27 7.21
C GLU A 70 3.08 -1.84 6.69
N MET A 71 4.18 -1.11 6.51
CA MET A 71 4.18 0.23 5.96
C MET A 71 4.66 0.22 4.51
N TYR A 72 3.93 0.93 3.66
CA TYR A 72 4.21 1.08 2.23
C TYR A 72 4.13 2.54 1.80
N ILE A 73 4.72 2.82 0.65
CA ILE A 73 4.72 4.08 -0.07
C ILE A 73 4.07 3.80 -1.43
N ILE A 74 3.00 4.50 -1.78
CA ILE A 74 2.48 4.50 -3.16
C ILE A 74 3.25 5.54 -3.95
N ARG A 75 3.78 5.24 -5.15
CA ARG A 75 4.48 6.24 -5.96
C ARG A 75 4.47 6.05 -7.47
N MET A 76 4.74 7.10 -8.25
CA MET A 76 4.83 7.04 -9.73
C MET A 76 6.14 6.48 -10.28
N ARG A 77 7.26 6.60 -9.54
CA ARG A 77 8.57 6.13 -9.99
C ARG A 77 9.30 5.30 -8.94
N SER A 78 9.91 4.19 -9.34
CA SER A 78 10.59 3.26 -8.44
C SER A 78 11.98 3.70 -7.97
N ASP A 79 12.58 4.75 -8.53
CA ASP A 79 13.99 5.13 -8.37
C ASP A 79 14.25 6.32 -7.43
N LEU A 80 13.21 7.01 -6.95
CA LEU A 80 13.37 8.20 -6.10
C LEU A 80 13.44 7.87 -4.59
N PRO A 81 14.29 8.56 -3.80
CA PRO A 81 14.71 8.10 -2.48
C PRO A 81 13.67 8.18 -1.35
N MET A 82 12.57 8.95 -1.45
CA MET A 82 11.44 8.91 -0.51
C MET A 82 10.34 9.83 -1.02
N GLN A 83 9.13 9.35 -1.35
CA GLN A 83 7.89 10.15 -1.34
C GLN A 83 6.67 9.35 -1.82
N GLU A 84 5.49 9.86 -1.43
CA GLU A 84 4.12 9.51 -1.83
C GLU A 84 3.40 8.47 -0.90
N LEU A 85 2.07 8.63 -0.77
CA LEU A 85 1.18 8.21 0.33
C LEU A 85 1.70 7.06 1.21
N LEU A 86 1.98 7.35 2.50
CA LEU A 86 2.27 6.33 3.51
C LEU A 86 1.00 5.52 3.76
N ILE A 87 1.05 4.22 3.49
CA ILE A 87 -0.02 3.28 3.78
C ILE A 87 0.43 2.38 4.89
N VAL A 88 -0.34 2.37 5.97
CA VAL A 88 -0.21 1.39 7.03
C VAL A 88 -1.30 0.36 6.81
N LYS A 89 -0.89 -0.85 6.46
CA LYS A 89 -1.78 -1.98 6.41
C LYS A 89 -1.78 -2.60 7.80
N GLU A 90 -2.93 -2.62 8.46
CA GLU A 90 -3.07 -3.15 9.81
C GLU A 90 -3.68 -4.55 9.76
N ALA A 91 -3.20 -5.43 10.63
CA ALA A 91 -3.73 -6.78 10.77
C ALA A 91 -4.94 -6.83 11.73
N ASP A 92 -5.14 -5.89 12.64
CA ASP A 92 -6.34 -5.86 13.50
C ASP A 92 -6.50 -4.51 14.24
N GLU A 93 -7.66 -4.31 14.88
CA GLU A 93 -7.98 -3.11 15.65
C GLU A 93 -7.10 -2.94 16.91
N ASN A 94 -6.57 -4.02 17.47
CA ASN A 94 -5.67 -3.98 18.63
C ASN A 94 -4.31 -3.37 18.25
N SER A 95 -3.79 -3.75 17.08
CA SER A 95 -2.56 -3.22 16.51
C SER A 95 -2.70 -1.71 16.23
N ARG A 96 -3.86 -1.27 15.73
CA ARG A 96 -4.15 0.16 15.50
C ARG A 96 -4.01 1.00 16.76
N ASN A 97 -4.59 0.53 17.86
CA ASN A 97 -4.56 1.24 19.13
C ASN A 97 -3.15 1.26 19.75
N MET A 98 -2.40 0.18 19.59
CA MET A 98 -1.02 0.09 20.09
C MET A 98 -0.07 1.06 19.38
N TYR A 99 -0.26 1.31 18.08
CA TYR A 99 0.63 2.17 17.28
C TYR A 99 0.09 3.58 17.03
N ARG A 100 -1.07 3.95 17.59
CA ARG A 100 -1.82 5.15 17.23
C ARG A 100 -0.99 6.44 17.22
N GLU A 101 -0.21 6.71 18.28
CA GLU A 101 0.58 7.94 18.37
C GLU A 101 1.79 7.94 17.42
N GLN A 102 2.46 6.79 17.26
CA GLN A 102 3.56 6.65 16.30
C GLN A 102 3.06 6.84 14.86
N LEU A 103 1.90 6.28 14.53
CA LEU A 103 1.24 6.47 13.24
C LEU A 103 0.87 7.94 13.04
N ARG A 104 0.35 8.61 14.06
CA ARG A 104 0.01 10.04 14.00
C ARG A 104 1.22 10.90 13.67
N GLU A 105 2.35 10.69 14.36
CA GLU A 105 3.60 11.42 14.09
C GLU A 105 4.13 11.16 12.68
N LEU A 106 4.09 9.91 12.22
CA LEU A 106 4.50 9.54 10.87
C LEU A 106 3.61 10.19 9.81
N PHE A 107 2.29 10.20 10.02
CA PHE A 107 1.35 10.86 9.12
C PHE A 107 1.56 12.38 9.07
N GLN A 108 1.86 13.01 10.20
CA GLN A 108 2.15 14.44 10.25
C GLN A 108 3.44 14.78 9.48
N LYS A 109 4.55 14.10 9.80
CA LYS A 109 5.84 14.30 9.10
C LYS A 109 5.69 14.06 7.59
N ARG A 110 4.89 13.07 7.20
CA ARG A 110 4.57 12.81 5.79
C ARG A 110 3.81 13.96 5.14
N ASN A 111 2.79 14.51 5.80
CA ASN A 111 2.01 15.61 5.25
C ASN A 111 2.88 16.84 5.01
N GLU A 112 3.73 17.20 5.99
CA GLU A 112 4.68 18.32 5.87
C GLU A 112 5.62 18.10 4.68
N TYR A 113 6.26 16.93 4.60
CA TYR A 113 7.17 16.59 3.49
C TYR A 113 6.50 16.58 2.11
N ASN A 114 5.26 16.09 2.01
CA ASN A 114 4.53 16.08 0.74
C ASN A 114 4.13 17.50 0.31
N GLN A 115 3.76 18.36 1.25
CA GLN A 115 3.42 19.75 0.98
C GLN A 115 4.63 20.55 0.50
N ASP A 116 5.78 20.38 1.16
CA ASP A 116 7.04 21.01 0.75
C ASP A 116 7.47 20.55 -0.64
N PHE A 117 7.32 19.26 -0.94
CA PHE A 117 7.67 18.71 -2.24
C PHE A 117 6.73 19.14 -3.35
N ALA A 118 5.42 19.10 -3.13
CA ALA A 118 4.45 19.61 -4.10
C ALA A 118 4.74 21.08 -4.43
N THR A 119 5.20 21.85 -3.44
CA THR A 119 5.63 23.25 -3.64
C THR A 119 6.93 23.34 -4.45
N LEU A 120 7.96 22.57 -4.07
CA LEU A 120 9.26 22.57 -4.75
C LEU A 120 9.18 22.08 -6.19
N HIS A 121 8.26 21.17 -6.47
CA HIS A 121 8.11 20.47 -7.75
C HIS A 121 6.81 20.82 -8.48
N ALA A 122 6.21 21.97 -8.18
CA ALA A 122 4.90 22.41 -8.67
C ALA A 122 4.74 22.45 -10.20
N ASN A 123 5.84 22.42 -10.95
CA ASN A 123 5.85 22.44 -12.42
C ASN A 123 6.31 21.10 -13.02
N THR A 124 6.21 20.02 -12.26
CA THR A 124 6.61 18.68 -12.70
C THR A 124 5.43 17.72 -12.57
N ILE A 125 5.41 16.71 -13.43
CA ILE A 125 4.41 15.62 -13.40
C ILE A 125 4.33 14.95 -12.01
N ILE A 126 5.46 14.87 -11.31
CA ILE A 126 5.51 14.25 -9.97
C ILE A 126 4.92 15.18 -8.91
N GLY A 127 5.17 16.50 -8.99
CA GLY A 127 4.57 17.47 -8.09
C GLY A 127 3.05 17.55 -8.23
N ASP A 128 2.55 17.54 -9.47
CA ASP A 128 1.11 17.49 -9.76
C ASP A 128 0.44 16.22 -9.22
N PHE A 129 1.14 15.09 -9.30
CA PHE A 129 0.65 13.80 -8.80
C PHE A 129 0.51 13.83 -7.28
N VAL A 130 1.55 14.31 -6.59
CA VAL A 130 1.55 14.45 -5.12
C VAL A 130 0.41 15.35 -4.67
N LYS A 131 0.22 16.49 -5.34
CA LYS A 131 -0.86 17.43 -5.03
C LYS A 131 -2.23 16.78 -5.17
N GLN A 132 -2.45 16.04 -6.25
CA GLN A 132 -3.73 15.38 -6.52
C GLN A 132 -4.08 14.26 -5.54
N ILE A 133 -3.09 13.58 -4.95
CA ILE A 133 -3.31 12.57 -3.90
C ILE A 133 -3.59 13.21 -2.54
N MET A 134 -3.22 14.48 -2.35
CA MET A 134 -3.46 15.22 -1.11
C MET A 134 -4.85 15.88 -1.03
N GLU A 135 -5.49 16.15 -2.17
CA GLU A 135 -6.84 16.74 -2.30
C GLU A 135 -7.94 15.68 -2.13
#